data_AF-A0A925Q522-F1
#
_entry.id   AF-A0A925Q522-F1
#
_cell.length_a   1.000
_cell.length_b   1.000
_cell.length_c   1.000
_cell.angle_alpha   90.00
_cell.angle_beta   90.00
_cell.angle_gamma   90.00
#
_symmetry.space_group_name_H-M   'P 1'
#
loop_
_entity.id
_entity.type
_entity.pdbx_description
1 polymer ?
#
loop_
_entity_poly.entity_id
_entity_poly.type
_entity_poly.pdbx_seq_one_letter_code
_entity_poly.pdbx_strand_id
1 'polypeptide(L)' 'MKIHEYQGKELLGKFGVPVPRGLVARSPDEAYHAAKELGTNVVVVKA' A
#
# COMPACT_ATOMS: atom_id res chain seq x y z
N MET A 1 -21.33 -0.67 4.94
CA MET A 1 -20.35 -1.14 3.93
C MET A 1 -18.95 -0.87 4.45
N LYS A 2 -18.00 -1.80 4.28
CA LYS A 2 -16.58 -1.62 4.67
C LYS A 2 -15.71 -1.64 3.41
N ILE A 3 -14.56 -0.97 3.46
CA ILE A 3 -13.55 -0.94 2.38
C ILE A 3 -12.20 -1.45 2.90
N HIS A 4 -11.35 -1.93 2.01
CA HIS A 4 -9.98 -2.35 2.36
C HIS A 4 -9.09 -1.15 2.69
N GLU A 5 -8.01 -1.38 3.44
CA GLU A 5 -7.07 -0.33 3.84
C GLU A 5 -6.53 0.46 2.63
N TYR A 6 -6.15 -0.22 1.55
CA TYR A 6 -5.61 0.44 0.35
C TYR A 6 -6.64 1.35 -0.32
N GLN A 7 -7.90 0.94 -0.38
CA GLN A 7 -8.99 1.73 -0.96
C GLN A 7 -9.23 3.00 -0.14
N GLY A 8 -9.21 2.88 1.20
CA GLY A 8 -9.31 4.02 2.10
C GLY A 8 -8.15 5.00 1.92
N LYS A 9 -6.92 4.49 1.82
CA LYS A 9 -5.73 5.33 1.58
C LYS A 9 -5.79 6.06 0.25
N GLU A 10 -6.17 5.39 -0.83
CA GLU A 10 -6.34 6.02 -2.14
C GLU A 10 -7.40 7.12 -2.10
N LEU A 11 -8.53 6.87 -1.44
CA LEU A 11 -9.58 7.88 -1.30
C LEU A 11 -9.10 9.10 -0.52
N LEU A 12 -8.49 8.89 0.65
CA LEU A 12 -7.97 9.98 1.49
C LEU A 12 -6.87 10.77 0.77
N GLY A 13 -5.97 10.07 0.07
CA GLY A 13 -4.90 10.68 -0.71
C GLY A 13 -5.41 11.59 -1.83
N LYS A 14 -6.53 11.23 -2.49
CA LYS A 14 -7.18 12.09 -3.50
C LYS A 14 -7.64 13.44 -2.94
N PHE A 15 -7.88 13.52 -1.64
CA PHE A 15 -8.27 14.76 -0.96
C PHE A 15 -7.09 15.43 -0.23
N GLY A 16 -5.85 15.04 -0.53
CA GLY A 16 -4.64 15.67 0.03
C GLY A 16 -4.33 15.26 1.47
N VAL A 17 -5.02 14.28 2.03
CA VAL A 17 -4.69 13.74 3.36
C VAL A 17 -3.40 12.90 3.23
N PRO A 18 -2.37 13.16 4.04
CA PRO A 18 -1.14 12.39 3.99
C PRO A 18 -1.39 10.95 4.43
N VAL A 19 -1.02 10.00 3.58
CA VAL A 19 -1.16 8.56 3.82
C VAL A 19 0.17 7.85 3.56
N PRO A 20 0.49 6.74 4.28
CA PRO A 20 1.71 5.99 4.01
C PRO A 20 1.73 5.45 2.58
N ARG A 21 2.89 5.56 1.90
CA ARG A 21 3.13 4.93 0.59
C ARG A 21 2.99 3.41 0.70
N GLY A 22 2.38 2.80 -0.30
CA GLY A 22 2.18 1.35 -0.36
C GLY A 22 1.63 0.94 -1.73
N LEU A 23 1.79 -0.35 -2.05
CA LEU A 23 1.27 -0.96 -3.27
C LEU A 23 0.46 -2.19 -2.88
N VAL A 24 -0.58 -2.49 -3.67
CA VAL A 24 -1.34 -3.73 -3.53
C VAL A 24 -0.60 -4.84 -4.26
N ALA A 25 -0.42 -5.97 -3.59
CA ALA A 25 0.13 -7.18 -4.18
C ALA A 25 -0.90 -8.32 -4.09
N ARG A 26 -1.06 -9.07 -5.19
CA ARG A 26 -1.96 -10.23 -5.30
C ARG A 26 -1.23 -11.56 -5.36
N SER A 27 0.10 -11.52 -5.37
CA SER A 27 0.97 -12.69 -5.32
C SER A 27 2.22 -12.40 -4.47
N PRO A 28 2.94 -13.44 -4.02
CA PRO A 28 4.23 -13.26 -3.34
C PRO A 28 5.26 -12.51 -4.19
N ASP A 29 5.30 -12.75 -5.50
CA ASP A 29 6.22 -12.05 -6.42
C ASP A 29 5.88 -10.56 -6.52
N GLU A 30 4.60 -10.21 -6.63
CA GLU A 30 4.17 -8.81 -6.61
C GLU A 30 4.55 -8.12 -5.29
N ALA A 31 4.43 -8.81 -4.15
CA ALA A 31 4.83 -8.27 -2.86
C ALA A 31 6.34 -8.00 -2.78
N TYR A 32 7.15 -8.90 -3.34
CA TYR A 32 8.59 -8.72 -3.44
C TYR A 32 8.97 -7.50 -4.30
N HIS A 33 8.35 -7.35 -5.46
CA HIS A 33 8.57 -6.20 -6.34
C HIS A 33 8.10 -4.88 -5.71
N ALA A 34 6.93 -4.88 -5.06
CA ALA A 34 6.42 -3.73 -4.32
C ALA A 34 7.37 -3.29 -3.20
N ALA A 35 7.93 -4.24 -2.44
CA ALA A 35 8.90 -3.94 -1.39
C ALA A 35 10.17 -3.29 -1.96
N LYS A 36 10.66 -3.78 -3.11
CA LYS A 36 11.80 -3.17 -3.83
C LYS A 36 11.49 -1.75 -4.32
N GLU A 37 10.30 -1.53 -4.87
CA GLU A 37 9.88 -0.22 -5.38
C GLU A 37 9.77 0.83 -4.26
N LEU A 38 9.28 0.44 -3.08
CA LEU A 38 9.20 1.34 -1.93
C LEU A 38 10.57 1.84 -1.47
N GLY A 39 11.62 1.01 -1.63
CA GLY A 39 13.02 1.38 -1.42
C GLY A 39 13.36 1.76 0.02
N THR A 40 12.61 1.27 1.01
CA THR A 40 12.82 1.54 2.44
C THR A 40 13.49 0.37 3.14
N ASN A 41 14.26 0.66 4.20
CA ASN A 41 14.94 -0.38 5.01
C ASN A 41 13.96 -1.38 5.66
N VAL A 42 12.73 -0.94 5.92
CA VAL A 42 11.67 -1.74 6.54
C VAL A 42 10.38 -1.55 5.74
N VAL A 43 9.66 -2.63 5.51
CA VAL A 43 8.35 -2.67 4.85
C VAL A 43 7.35 -3.43 5.73
N VAL A 44 6.07 -3.08 5.66
CA VAL A 44 4.99 -3.76 6.40
C VAL A 44 4.02 -4.40 5.42
N VAL A 45 3.86 -5.72 5.51
CA VAL A 45 2.88 -6.49 4.73
C VAL A 45 1.60 -6.60 5.54
N LYS A 46 0.46 -6.34 4.91
CA LYS A 46 -0.87 -6.35 5.54
C LYS A 46 -1.83 -7.19 4.71
N ALA A 47 -2.61 -8.03 5.39
CA ALA A 47 -3.64 -8.88 4.79
C ALA A 47 -4.93 -8.11 4.50
#